data_AF-A0A9Q4BKB6-F1
#
_entry.id   AF-A0A9Q4BKB6-F1
#
_cell.length_a   1.000
_cell.length_b   1.000
_cell.length_c   1.000
_cell.angle_alpha   90.00
_cell.angle_beta   90.00
_cell.angle_gamma   90.00
#
_symmetry.space_group_name_H-M   'P 1'
#
loop_
_entity.id
_entity.type
_entity.pdbx_description
1 polymer ?
#
loop_
_entity_poly.entity_id
_entity_poly.type
_entity_poly.pdbx_seq_one_letter_code
_entity_poly.pdbx_strand_id
1 'polypeptide(L)'
;MEKYFFNVRNSRIYCSDVLNFMKLTGLYHTAHTYTAMNSVLKEFAKKLGVAVSDEMLQNYADYKRKQLGLLKAEQMQKYLDTLEVSLEDWETSLEDELYRIELRNKLGGSIYVGDAWNILKTIPEIRNSINEIIAEKAGSCKLDLSDEELQKESDVLRRALNLHKKSDLSVYLNSLNMNEEDWEKNVTASVFSRKLKEKNISPLTKNEVASILNRYPVIKDLLSKLVFGNIIRAKASELNISVSDEELNSYAENFRRALGLHKTEHFNIWLNAAGLNIEDFEIMAETAILAKKVIQNSDELQYKGDIEKSVKCSSFFSDALLEVISQELIASEARQKGMKVSDAELQELSDALRRVNGYHKASVFEKHLEFYGLPAECWEEYVERQSLIKKMKEAQTTDERVLEYLHDNKEALDSMKAEAFRDYAYKLSSKSQLEWFN
;
A
#
# COMPACT_ATOMS: atom_id res chain seq x y z
N MET A 1 28.61 -6.00 23.54
CA MET A 1 27.60 -5.14 24.21
C MET A 1 26.86 -4.46 23.09
N GLU A 2 25.55 -4.70 22.99
CA GLU A 2 24.73 -4.15 21.90
C GLU A 2 24.74 -2.61 21.95
N LYS A 3 24.89 -1.95 20.80
CA LYS A 3 24.82 -0.49 20.69
C LYS A 3 23.34 -0.06 20.64
N TYR A 4 22.97 0.99 21.36
CA TYR A 4 21.60 1.52 21.33
C TYR A 4 21.47 2.66 20.30
N PHE A 5 20.33 2.74 19.62
CA PHE A 5 19.99 3.82 18.70
C PHE A 5 19.65 5.11 19.44
N PHE A 6 18.73 4.99 20.40
CA PHE A 6 18.14 6.13 21.10
C PHE A 6 18.04 5.87 22.60
N ASN A 7 18.17 6.94 23.37
CA ASN A 7 17.80 6.94 24.77
C ASN A 7 16.47 7.70 24.91
N VAL A 8 15.42 6.98 25.25
CA VAL A 8 14.09 7.51 25.51
C VAL A 8 13.90 7.59 27.00
N ARG A 9 14.18 8.77 27.57
CA ARG A 9 14.17 9.02 29.02
C ARG A 9 15.15 8.09 29.76
N ASN A 10 14.63 7.01 30.36
CA ASN A 10 15.40 6.02 31.12
C ASN A 10 15.50 4.67 30.38
N SER A 11 14.94 4.56 29.17
CA SER A 11 14.92 3.34 28.36
C SER A 11 15.86 3.50 27.16
N ARG A 12 16.72 2.51 26.94
CA ARG A 12 17.58 2.44 25.74
C ARG A 12 16.90 1.58 24.70
N ILE A 13 16.85 2.05 23.46
CA ILE A 13 16.30 1.31 22.32
C ILE A 13 17.45 0.75 21.50
N TYR A 14 17.50 -0.57 21.39
CA TYR A 14 18.51 -1.33 20.66
C TYR A 14 18.01 -1.77 19.28
N CYS A 15 18.89 -2.37 18.48
CA CYS A 15 18.54 -2.92 17.18
C CYS A 15 17.60 -4.12 17.31
N SER A 16 17.90 -4.98 18.28
CA SER A 16 17.07 -6.12 18.66
C SER A 16 15.63 -5.70 18.99
N ASP A 17 15.42 -4.58 19.71
CA ASP A 17 14.07 -4.08 20.03
C ASP A 17 13.23 -3.79 18.79
N VAL A 18 13.83 -3.17 17.77
CA VAL A 18 13.15 -2.83 16.51
C VAL A 18 12.85 -4.10 15.72
N LEU A 19 13.81 -5.02 15.62
CA LEU A 19 13.59 -6.30 14.94
C LEU A 19 12.53 -7.15 15.63
N ASN A 20 12.54 -7.20 16.96
CA ASN A 20 11.56 -7.92 17.75
C ASN A 20 10.17 -7.34 17.54
N PHE A 21 10.05 -6.01 17.58
CA PHE A 21 8.80 -5.33 17.22
C PHE A 21 8.33 -5.68 15.80
N MET A 22 9.22 -5.64 14.82
CA MET A 22 8.88 -5.99 13.44
C MET A 22 8.43 -7.45 13.31
N LYS A 23 9.09 -8.38 14.00
CA LYS A 23 8.74 -9.82 13.99
C LYS A 23 7.37 -10.05 14.64
N LEU A 24 7.10 -9.44 15.80
CA LEU A 24 5.85 -9.56 16.54
C LEU A 24 4.64 -8.93 15.80
N THR A 25 4.87 -7.89 15.02
CA THR A 25 3.81 -7.21 14.25
C THR A 25 3.64 -7.75 12.84
N GLY A 26 4.47 -8.71 12.42
CA GLY A 26 4.51 -9.22 11.05
C GLY A 26 5.20 -8.29 10.04
N LEU A 27 5.57 -7.06 10.41
CA LEU A 27 6.30 -6.12 9.56
C LEU A 27 7.63 -6.70 9.06
N TYR A 28 8.28 -7.55 9.85
CA TYR A 28 9.52 -8.22 9.45
C TYR A 28 9.29 -9.14 8.25
N HIS A 29 8.17 -9.87 8.23
CA HIS A 29 7.82 -10.71 7.09
C HIS A 29 7.57 -9.86 5.83
N THR A 30 6.84 -8.76 5.97
CA THR A 30 6.61 -7.81 4.87
C THR A 30 7.93 -7.24 4.35
N ALA A 31 8.79 -6.76 5.25
CA ALA A 31 10.10 -6.21 4.88
C ALA A 31 10.99 -7.28 4.23
N HIS A 32 11.02 -8.50 4.77
CA HIS A 32 11.74 -9.63 4.19
C HIS A 32 11.26 -9.95 2.78
N THR A 33 9.95 -10.14 2.59
CA THR A 33 9.37 -10.43 1.28
C THR A 33 9.65 -9.31 0.29
N TYR A 34 9.51 -8.05 0.72
CA TYR A 34 9.79 -6.89 -0.10
C TYR A 34 11.25 -6.83 -0.53
N THR A 35 12.17 -7.05 0.40
CA THR A 35 13.60 -6.97 0.16
C THR A 35 14.11 -8.12 -0.70
N ALA A 36 13.65 -9.35 -0.43
CA ALA A 36 13.95 -10.49 -1.30
C ALA A 36 13.46 -10.23 -2.73
N MET A 37 12.27 -9.66 -2.89
CA MET A 37 11.72 -9.38 -4.21
C MET A 37 12.45 -8.26 -4.96
N ASN A 38 13.16 -7.35 -4.28
CA ASN A 38 13.93 -6.32 -4.98
C ASN A 38 15.03 -6.93 -5.87
N SER A 39 15.61 -8.07 -5.49
CA SER A 39 16.58 -8.77 -6.34
C SER A 39 15.94 -9.31 -7.63
N VAL A 40 14.73 -9.89 -7.53
CA VAL A 40 13.94 -10.30 -8.71
C VAL A 40 13.63 -9.11 -9.61
N LEU A 41 13.18 -8.00 -9.01
CA LEU A 41 12.87 -6.77 -9.74
C LEU A 41 14.11 -6.19 -10.41
N LYS A 42 15.27 -6.22 -9.76
CA LYS A 42 16.54 -5.76 -10.30
C LYS A 42 16.97 -6.60 -11.51
N GLU A 43 16.88 -7.92 -11.43
CA GLU A 43 17.15 -8.79 -12.58
C GLU A 43 16.21 -8.50 -13.75
N PHE A 44 14.90 -8.37 -13.47
CA PHE A 44 13.91 -8.05 -14.49
C PHE A 44 14.16 -6.66 -15.10
N ALA A 45 14.50 -5.67 -14.27
CA ALA A 45 14.86 -4.34 -14.71
C ALA A 45 16.07 -4.36 -15.64
N LYS A 46 17.13 -5.11 -15.27
CA LYS A 46 18.31 -5.32 -16.12
C LYS A 46 17.95 -5.99 -17.46
N LYS A 47 17.09 -7.02 -17.46
CA LYS A 47 16.58 -7.65 -18.70
C LYS A 47 15.84 -6.66 -19.60
N LEU A 48 15.14 -5.69 -19.02
CA LEU A 48 14.49 -4.60 -19.76
C LEU A 48 15.45 -3.46 -20.14
N GLY A 49 16.74 -3.56 -19.85
CA GLY A 49 17.73 -2.51 -20.10
C GLY A 49 17.51 -1.26 -19.24
N VAL A 50 16.98 -1.41 -18.03
CA VAL A 50 17.09 -0.38 -16.98
C VAL A 50 18.52 -0.41 -16.46
N ALA A 51 19.13 0.76 -16.30
CA ALA A 51 20.44 0.92 -15.71
C ALA A 51 20.36 1.92 -14.56
N VAL A 52 21.09 1.64 -13.48
CA VAL A 52 21.35 2.57 -12.38
C VAL A 52 22.81 2.95 -12.48
N SER A 53 23.12 4.24 -12.67
CA SER A 53 24.50 4.71 -12.70
C SER A 53 25.01 5.02 -11.29
N ASP A 54 26.32 5.03 -11.11
CA ASP A 54 26.96 5.42 -9.85
C ASP A 54 26.53 6.84 -9.41
N GLU A 55 26.36 7.76 -10.36
CA GLU A 55 25.87 9.11 -10.09
C GLU A 55 24.43 9.10 -9.53
N MET A 56 23.53 8.27 -10.09
CA MET A 56 22.17 8.11 -9.57
C MET A 56 22.19 7.52 -8.16
N LEU A 57 23.02 6.49 -7.94
CA LEU A 57 23.18 5.86 -6.64
C LEU A 57 23.69 6.85 -5.59
N GLN A 58 24.74 7.62 -5.93
CA GLN A 58 25.30 8.64 -5.04
C GLN A 58 24.28 9.72 -4.70
N ASN A 59 23.58 10.28 -5.70
CA ASN A 59 22.53 11.29 -5.48
C ASN A 59 21.41 10.77 -4.57
N TYR A 60 21.02 9.50 -4.76
CA TYR A 60 19.99 8.86 -3.95
C TYR A 60 20.45 8.56 -2.53
N ALA A 61 21.70 8.11 -2.37
CA ALA A 61 22.34 7.92 -1.08
C ALA A 61 22.40 9.24 -0.28
N ASP A 62 22.81 10.34 -0.92
CA ASP A 62 22.84 11.67 -0.29
C ASP A 62 21.44 12.14 0.10
N TYR A 63 20.45 11.92 -0.77
CA TYR A 63 19.04 12.18 -0.45
C TYR A 63 18.58 11.39 0.79
N LYS A 64 18.84 10.09 0.84
CA LYS A 64 18.45 9.22 1.99
C LYS A 64 19.16 9.61 3.28
N ARG A 65 20.46 9.90 3.21
CA ARG A 65 21.23 10.42 4.35
C ARG A 65 20.62 11.71 4.89
N LYS A 66 20.23 12.63 4.01
CA LYS A 66 19.57 13.88 4.40
C LYS A 66 18.22 13.64 5.08
N GLN A 67 17.40 12.72 4.57
CA GLN A 67 16.13 12.32 5.20
C GLN A 67 16.33 11.76 6.62
N LEU A 68 17.43 11.02 6.84
CA LEU A 68 17.81 10.47 8.14
C LEU A 68 18.57 11.47 9.03
N GLY A 69 18.83 12.70 8.57
CA GLY A 69 19.64 13.68 9.30
C GLY A 69 21.14 13.33 9.41
N LEU A 70 21.64 12.39 8.60
CA LEU A 70 23.01 11.89 8.60
C LEU A 70 23.92 12.74 7.69
N LEU A 71 24.04 14.02 8.02
CA LEU A 71 24.73 15.01 7.17
C LEU A 71 26.26 14.84 7.17
N LYS A 72 26.83 14.30 8.24
CA LYS A 72 28.28 14.07 8.37
C LYS A 72 28.65 12.59 8.22
N ALA A 73 29.86 12.31 7.74
CA ALA A 73 30.33 10.94 7.53
C ALA A 73 30.39 10.14 8.85
N GLU A 74 30.77 10.79 9.95
CA GLU A 74 30.83 10.14 11.28
C GLU A 74 29.44 9.75 11.80
N GLN A 75 28.41 10.54 11.46
CA GLN A 75 27.02 10.21 11.79
C GLN A 75 26.56 8.98 11.01
N MET A 76 26.89 8.92 9.72
CA MET A 76 26.59 7.77 8.88
C MET A 76 27.30 6.51 9.39
N GLN A 77 28.60 6.58 9.69
CA GLN A 77 29.34 5.44 10.21
C GLN A 77 28.75 4.97 11.54
N LYS A 78 28.42 5.89 12.46
CA LYS A 78 27.78 5.54 13.73
C LYS A 78 26.41 4.86 13.52
N TYR A 79 25.64 5.32 12.55
CA TYR A 79 24.34 4.73 12.21
C TYR A 79 24.51 3.29 11.70
N LEU A 80 25.38 3.07 10.72
CA LEU A 80 25.72 1.75 10.17
C LEU A 80 26.23 0.80 11.26
N ASP A 81 27.16 1.29 12.09
CA ASP A 81 27.69 0.59 13.26
C ASP A 81 26.62 0.16 14.26
N THR A 82 25.55 0.94 14.41
CA THR A 82 24.45 0.64 15.34
C THR A 82 23.48 -0.37 14.74
N LEU A 83 23.29 -0.34 13.42
CA LEU A 83 22.59 -1.38 12.68
C LEU A 83 23.39 -2.67 12.57
N GLU A 84 24.70 -2.64 12.80
CA GLU A 84 25.61 -3.77 12.53
C GLU A 84 25.61 -4.16 11.03
N VAL A 85 25.53 -3.15 10.16
CA VAL A 85 25.61 -3.30 8.70
C VAL A 85 26.79 -2.51 8.16
N SER A 86 27.36 -2.95 7.04
CA SER A 86 28.42 -2.22 6.35
C SER A 86 27.86 -1.12 5.45
N LEU A 87 28.74 -0.21 4.99
CA LEU A 87 28.36 0.77 3.97
C LEU A 87 27.92 0.07 2.66
N GLU A 88 28.62 -1.00 2.28
CA GLU A 88 28.30 -1.81 1.10
C GLU A 88 26.91 -2.48 1.20
N ASP A 89 26.55 -3.01 2.39
CA ASP A 89 25.21 -3.56 2.63
C ASP A 89 24.12 -2.48 2.42
N TRP A 90 24.39 -1.25 2.87
CA TRP A 90 23.47 -0.13 2.72
C TRP A 90 23.37 0.35 1.27
N GLU A 91 24.50 0.53 0.58
CA GLU A 91 24.54 0.93 -0.84
C GLU A 91 23.86 -0.11 -1.74
N THR A 92 24.05 -1.40 -1.47
CA THR A 92 23.36 -2.48 -2.18
C THR A 92 21.84 -2.37 -2.02
N SER A 93 21.36 -2.09 -0.80
CA SER A 93 19.93 -1.89 -0.53
C SER A 93 19.37 -0.67 -1.28
N LEU A 94 20.14 0.40 -1.38
CA LEU A 94 19.76 1.59 -2.14
C LEU A 94 19.74 1.36 -3.65
N GLU A 95 20.71 0.62 -4.18
CA GLU A 95 20.77 0.25 -5.60
C GLU A 95 19.54 -0.59 -5.98
N ASP A 96 19.19 -1.57 -5.14
CA ASP A 96 18.00 -2.41 -5.31
C ASP A 96 16.70 -1.58 -5.31
N GLU A 97 16.59 -0.61 -4.40
CA GLU A 97 15.48 0.34 -4.37
C GLU A 97 15.45 1.25 -5.61
N LEU A 98 16.60 1.73 -6.08
CA LEU A 98 16.70 2.53 -7.30
C LEU A 98 16.27 1.74 -8.54
N TYR A 99 16.70 0.49 -8.68
CA TYR A 99 16.25 -0.37 -9.77
C TYR A 99 14.73 -0.51 -9.78
N ARG A 100 14.09 -0.66 -8.62
CA ARG A 100 12.63 -0.68 -8.51
C ARG A 100 12.00 0.64 -8.92
N ILE A 101 12.56 1.77 -8.48
CA ILE A 101 12.08 3.11 -8.85
C ILE A 101 12.19 3.33 -10.36
N GLU A 102 13.33 3.00 -10.97
CA GLU A 102 13.58 3.16 -12.38
C GLU A 102 12.78 2.19 -13.24
N LEU A 103 12.61 0.94 -12.77
CA LEU A 103 11.71 -0.02 -13.40
C LEU A 103 10.28 0.50 -13.38
N ARG A 104 9.80 1.03 -12.25
CA ARG A 104 8.49 1.68 -12.15
C ARG A 104 8.38 2.85 -13.11
N ASN A 105 9.38 3.72 -13.19
CA ASN A 105 9.39 4.86 -14.10
C ASN A 105 9.33 4.41 -15.57
N LYS A 106 10.10 3.38 -15.93
CA LYS A 106 10.13 2.78 -17.27
C LYS A 106 8.80 2.12 -17.65
N LEU A 107 8.19 1.38 -16.72
CA LEU A 107 6.94 0.66 -16.97
C LEU A 107 5.70 1.56 -16.91
N GLY A 108 5.72 2.59 -16.07
CA GLY A 108 4.71 3.65 -16.00
C GLY A 108 4.63 4.50 -17.28
N GLY A 109 5.52 4.30 -18.26
CA GLY A 109 5.54 5.02 -19.52
C GLY A 109 4.73 4.40 -20.68
N SER A 110 4.52 3.07 -20.77
CA SER A 110 3.71 2.50 -21.88
C SER A 110 3.38 1.00 -21.85
N ILE A 111 4.08 0.17 -21.06
CA ILE A 111 4.08 -1.29 -21.31
C ILE A 111 3.01 -2.03 -20.49
N TYR A 112 2.65 -1.54 -19.30
CA TYR A 112 1.79 -2.28 -18.36
C TYR A 112 0.33 -1.84 -18.26
N VAL A 113 -0.05 -0.87 -19.09
CA VAL A 113 -1.41 -0.35 -19.09
C VAL A 113 -2.39 -1.45 -19.46
N GLY A 114 -2.08 -2.34 -20.42
CA GLY A 114 -3.03 -3.33 -20.97
C GLY A 114 -3.70 -4.22 -19.92
N ASP A 115 -2.90 -4.92 -19.11
CA ASP A 115 -3.41 -5.88 -18.11
C ASP A 115 -4.07 -5.15 -16.92
N ALA A 116 -3.54 -3.98 -16.56
CA ALA A 116 -4.07 -3.14 -15.49
C ALA A 116 -5.29 -2.31 -15.92
N TRP A 117 -5.51 -2.12 -17.22
CA TRP A 117 -6.45 -1.11 -17.75
C TRP A 117 -7.87 -1.37 -17.30
N ASN A 118 -8.24 -2.64 -17.22
CA ASN A 118 -9.58 -3.03 -16.79
C ASN A 118 -9.87 -2.66 -15.35
N ILE A 119 -8.87 -2.69 -14.47
CA ILE A 119 -8.97 -2.24 -13.08
C ILE A 119 -8.82 -0.72 -12.99
N LEU A 120 -7.86 -0.15 -13.72
CA LEU A 120 -7.63 1.30 -13.68
C LEU A 120 -8.85 2.09 -14.17
N LYS A 121 -9.49 1.66 -15.25
CA LYS A 121 -10.67 2.37 -15.78
C LYS A 121 -11.91 2.30 -14.89
N THR A 122 -11.92 1.48 -13.82
CA THR A 122 -13.02 1.46 -12.84
C THR A 122 -12.82 2.47 -11.72
N ILE A 123 -11.58 2.95 -11.49
CA ILE A 123 -11.29 3.99 -10.52
C ILE A 123 -11.99 5.29 -10.97
N PRO A 124 -12.89 5.88 -10.15
CA PRO A 124 -13.74 6.99 -10.55
C PRO A 124 -12.97 8.16 -11.18
N GLU A 125 -11.82 8.53 -10.62
CA GLU A 125 -11.01 9.66 -11.09
C GLU A 125 -10.38 9.40 -12.46
N ILE A 126 -9.91 8.17 -12.70
CA ILE A 126 -9.34 7.75 -13.99
C ILE A 126 -10.44 7.71 -15.04
N ARG A 127 -11.56 7.08 -14.70
CA ARG A 127 -12.73 6.97 -15.57
C ARG A 127 -13.26 8.34 -15.98
N ASN A 128 -13.34 9.28 -15.04
CA ASN A 128 -13.77 10.64 -15.33
C ASN A 128 -12.79 11.36 -16.28
N SER A 129 -11.48 11.23 -16.04
CA SER A 129 -10.46 11.78 -16.96
C SER A 129 -10.53 11.17 -18.35
N ILE A 130 -10.80 9.86 -18.45
CA ILE A 130 -11.02 9.16 -19.73
C ILE A 130 -12.23 9.75 -20.45
N ASN A 131 -13.35 9.90 -19.74
CA ASN A 131 -14.59 10.42 -20.30
C ASN A 131 -14.41 11.85 -20.81
N GLU A 132 -13.71 12.71 -20.07
CA GLU A 132 -13.36 14.08 -20.47
C GLU A 132 -12.55 14.08 -21.78
N ILE A 133 -11.47 13.31 -21.86
CA ILE A 133 -10.63 13.23 -23.08
C ILE A 133 -11.43 12.72 -24.29
N ILE A 134 -12.29 11.72 -24.09
CA ILE A 134 -13.13 11.20 -25.17
C ILE A 134 -14.14 12.26 -25.63
N ALA A 135 -14.77 12.97 -24.70
CA ALA A 135 -15.72 14.03 -25.01
C ALA A 135 -15.06 15.20 -25.74
N GLU A 136 -13.88 15.65 -25.30
CA GLU A 136 -13.10 16.70 -25.97
C GLU A 136 -12.74 16.32 -27.41
N LYS A 137 -12.29 15.08 -27.63
CA LYS A 137 -12.01 14.57 -28.98
C LYS A 137 -13.24 14.49 -29.85
N ALA A 138 -14.35 14.03 -29.29
CA ALA A 138 -15.60 13.93 -30.00
C ALA A 138 -16.12 15.32 -30.42
N GLY A 139 -16.03 16.30 -29.53
CA GLY A 139 -16.31 17.71 -29.82
C GLY A 139 -15.41 18.26 -30.92
N SER A 140 -14.10 17.99 -30.85
CA SER A 140 -13.13 18.37 -31.89
C SER A 140 -13.45 17.73 -33.26
N CYS A 141 -14.01 16.52 -33.24
CA CYS A 141 -14.45 15.79 -34.44
C CYS A 141 -15.89 16.14 -34.87
N LYS A 142 -16.55 17.08 -34.18
CA LYS A 142 -17.96 17.48 -34.37
C LYS A 142 -18.88 16.27 -34.43
N LEU A 143 -18.75 15.36 -33.46
CA LEU A 143 -19.64 14.23 -33.30
C LEU A 143 -20.85 14.66 -32.47
N ASP A 144 -22.04 14.51 -33.02
CA ASP A 144 -23.28 14.75 -32.30
C ASP A 144 -23.78 13.47 -31.62
N LEU A 145 -24.64 13.59 -30.63
CA LEU A 145 -25.33 12.48 -29.95
C LEU A 145 -26.83 12.74 -29.97
N SER A 146 -27.63 11.70 -30.27
CA SER A 146 -29.06 11.76 -30.03
C SER A 146 -29.42 11.14 -28.68
N ASP A 147 -30.52 11.59 -28.08
CA ASP A 147 -31.08 11.00 -26.86
C ASP A 147 -31.38 9.50 -27.05
N GLU A 148 -31.77 9.10 -28.26
CA GLU A 148 -32.00 7.69 -28.61
C GLU A 148 -30.72 6.85 -28.54
N GLU A 149 -29.59 7.39 -29.02
CA GLU A 149 -28.29 6.72 -28.92
C GLU A 149 -27.82 6.59 -27.46
N LEU A 150 -27.98 7.65 -26.68
CA LEU A 150 -27.65 7.66 -25.25
C LEU A 150 -28.50 6.65 -24.49
N GLN A 151 -29.82 6.63 -24.70
CA GLN A 151 -30.71 5.69 -24.04
C GLN A 151 -30.38 4.24 -24.43
N LYS A 152 -30.14 3.98 -25.72
CA LYS A 152 -29.77 2.64 -26.21
C LYS A 152 -28.45 2.16 -25.60
N GLU A 153 -27.45 3.02 -25.51
CA GLU A 153 -26.16 2.67 -24.90
C GLU A 153 -26.28 2.47 -23.38
N SER A 154 -27.04 3.32 -22.69
CA SER A 154 -27.37 3.18 -21.26
C SER A 154 -28.00 1.82 -20.98
N ASP A 155 -28.96 1.39 -21.81
CA ASP A 155 -29.59 0.07 -21.70
C ASP A 155 -28.61 -1.08 -21.95
N VAL A 156 -27.70 -0.95 -22.92
CA VAL A 156 -26.65 -1.94 -23.21
C VAL A 156 -25.73 -2.10 -22.01
N LEU A 157 -25.22 -0.99 -21.46
CA LEU A 157 -24.33 -1.00 -20.31
C LEU A 157 -25.03 -1.56 -19.06
N ARG A 158 -26.28 -1.17 -18.81
CA ARG A 158 -27.08 -1.74 -17.72
C ARG A 158 -27.25 -3.25 -17.85
N ARG A 159 -27.55 -3.76 -19.03
CA ARG A 159 -27.69 -5.22 -19.26
C ARG A 159 -26.36 -5.94 -19.08
N ALA A 160 -25.25 -5.36 -19.55
CA ALA A 160 -23.92 -5.93 -19.35
C ALA A 160 -23.53 -6.03 -17.87
N LEU A 161 -24.07 -5.14 -17.02
CA LEU A 161 -23.90 -5.13 -15.57
C LEU A 161 -25.01 -5.90 -14.82
N ASN A 162 -25.90 -6.60 -15.53
CA ASN A 162 -27.07 -7.29 -14.96
C ASN A 162 -28.04 -6.39 -14.15
N LEU A 163 -28.10 -5.09 -14.48
CA LEU A 163 -28.95 -4.09 -13.82
C LEU A 163 -30.34 -4.04 -14.47
N HIS A 164 -31.13 -5.10 -14.27
CA HIS A 164 -32.42 -5.28 -14.94
C HIS A 164 -33.50 -4.31 -14.45
N LYS A 165 -33.51 -3.94 -13.16
CA LYS A 165 -34.48 -3.00 -12.59
C LYS A 165 -33.86 -1.61 -12.43
N LYS A 166 -34.70 -0.57 -12.47
CA LYS A 166 -34.25 0.82 -12.24
C LYS A 166 -33.60 0.98 -10.85
N SER A 167 -34.12 0.30 -9.84
CA SER A 167 -33.55 0.27 -8.48
C SER A 167 -32.13 -0.28 -8.43
N ASP A 168 -31.80 -1.22 -9.32
CA ASP A 168 -30.49 -1.88 -9.33
C ASP A 168 -29.40 -0.89 -9.74
N LEU A 169 -29.73 0.05 -10.64
CA LEU A 169 -28.82 1.13 -11.02
C LEU A 169 -28.50 2.03 -9.82
N SER A 170 -29.49 2.47 -9.05
CA SER A 170 -29.23 3.33 -7.89
C SER A 170 -28.36 2.63 -6.82
N VAL A 171 -28.60 1.33 -6.59
CA VAL A 171 -27.77 0.52 -5.66
C VAL A 171 -26.34 0.41 -6.19
N TYR A 172 -26.17 0.13 -7.49
CA TYR A 172 -24.87 0.05 -8.14
C TYR A 172 -24.10 1.38 -8.06
N LEU A 173 -24.74 2.50 -8.38
CA LEU A 173 -24.12 3.82 -8.33
C LEU A 173 -23.69 4.17 -6.90
N ASN A 174 -24.53 3.90 -5.90
CA ASN A 174 -24.16 4.10 -4.49
C ASN A 174 -22.95 3.24 -4.07
N SER A 175 -22.85 2.00 -4.55
CA SER A 175 -21.72 1.12 -4.23
C SER A 175 -20.38 1.63 -4.79
N LEU A 176 -20.44 2.41 -5.88
CA LEU A 176 -19.27 3.04 -6.51
C LEU A 176 -19.06 4.50 -6.10
N ASN A 177 -19.86 5.00 -5.14
CA ASN A 177 -19.89 6.42 -4.77
C ASN A 177 -20.09 7.35 -5.99
N MET A 178 -20.98 6.95 -6.90
CA MET A 178 -21.36 7.69 -8.11
C MET A 178 -22.78 8.21 -8.02
N ASN A 179 -23.10 9.26 -8.76
CA ASN A 179 -24.47 9.71 -8.99
C ASN A 179 -24.95 9.42 -10.43
N GLU A 180 -26.19 9.79 -10.76
CA GLU A 180 -26.76 9.60 -12.11
C GLU A 180 -26.03 10.43 -13.18
N GLU A 181 -25.49 11.60 -12.83
CA GLU A 181 -24.70 12.44 -13.74
C GLU A 181 -23.38 11.75 -14.15
N ASP A 182 -22.71 11.09 -13.19
CA ASP A 182 -21.51 10.30 -13.47
C ASP A 182 -21.84 9.11 -14.37
N TRP A 183 -23.03 8.51 -14.22
CA TRP A 183 -23.52 7.47 -15.13
C TRP A 183 -23.71 8.01 -16.55
N GLU A 184 -24.41 9.14 -16.70
CA GLU A 184 -24.64 9.76 -18.00
C GLU A 184 -23.34 10.14 -18.72
N LYS A 185 -22.33 10.62 -17.99
CA LYS A 185 -20.99 10.87 -18.55
C LYS A 185 -20.33 9.60 -19.07
N ASN A 186 -20.48 8.47 -18.37
CA ASN A 186 -19.96 7.18 -18.83
C ASN A 186 -20.68 6.69 -20.09
N VAL A 187 -22.01 6.80 -20.13
CA VAL A 187 -22.81 6.45 -21.31
C VAL A 187 -22.37 7.30 -22.50
N THR A 188 -22.28 8.62 -22.31
CA THR A 188 -21.85 9.59 -23.33
C THR A 188 -20.46 9.24 -23.88
N ALA A 189 -19.48 8.99 -23.02
CA ALA A 189 -18.13 8.60 -23.42
C ALA A 189 -18.09 7.25 -24.15
N SER A 190 -18.97 6.30 -23.81
CA SER A 190 -19.09 5.03 -24.52
C SER A 190 -19.58 5.25 -25.97
N VAL A 191 -20.64 6.04 -26.16
CA VAL A 191 -21.16 6.35 -27.49
C VAL A 191 -20.11 7.09 -28.33
N PHE A 192 -19.47 8.10 -27.76
CA PHE A 192 -18.41 8.84 -28.45
C PHE A 192 -17.21 7.97 -28.81
N SER A 193 -16.79 7.07 -27.92
CA SER A 193 -15.73 6.11 -28.20
C SER A 193 -16.04 5.25 -29.43
N ARG A 194 -17.29 4.78 -29.55
CA ARG A 194 -17.73 4.03 -30.71
C ARG A 194 -17.69 4.87 -31.99
N LYS A 195 -18.25 6.09 -31.96
CA LYS A 195 -18.25 6.99 -33.13
C LYS A 195 -16.85 7.42 -33.57
N LEU A 196 -15.93 7.63 -32.63
CA LEU A 196 -14.52 7.91 -32.93
C LEU A 196 -13.87 6.72 -33.66
N LYS A 197 -14.11 5.49 -33.17
CA LYS A 197 -13.62 4.26 -33.83
C LYS A 197 -14.20 4.09 -35.24
N GLU A 198 -15.47 4.40 -35.45
CA GLU A 198 -16.11 4.38 -36.79
C GLU A 198 -15.44 5.35 -37.78
N LYS A 199 -14.85 6.45 -37.27
CA LYS A 199 -14.02 7.37 -38.06
C LYS A 199 -12.53 6.99 -38.13
N ASN A 200 -12.14 5.79 -37.68
CA ASN A 200 -10.74 5.36 -37.53
C ASN A 200 -9.88 6.27 -36.63
N ILE A 201 -10.51 6.93 -35.65
CA ILE A 201 -9.83 7.76 -34.65
C ILE A 201 -9.77 6.96 -33.33
N SER A 202 -8.57 6.83 -32.76
CA SER A 202 -8.43 6.16 -31.47
C SER A 202 -9.07 7.00 -30.35
N PRO A 203 -10.05 6.46 -29.58
CA PRO A 203 -10.69 7.21 -28.49
C PRO A 203 -9.67 7.66 -27.44
N LEU A 204 -8.68 6.81 -27.17
CA LEU A 204 -7.56 7.10 -26.30
C LEU A 204 -6.24 6.75 -27.00
N THR A 205 -5.24 7.61 -26.89
CA THR A 205 -3.87 7.34 -27.33
C THR A 205 -3.02 6.87 -26.15
N LYS A 206 -1.88 6.21 -26.43
CA LYS A 206 -0.93 5.81 -25.37
C LYS A 206 -0.45 7.00 -24.54
N ASN A 207 -0.24 8.15 -25.18
CA ASN A 207 0.23 9.37 -24.51
C ASN A 207 -0.83 9.97 -23.59
N GLU A 208 -2.10 9.95 -23.98
CA GLU A 208 -3.21 10.41 -23.13
C GLU A 208 -3.38 9.50 -21.91
N VAL A 209 -3.30 8.18 -22.12
CA VAL A 209 -3.33 7.25 -21.00
C VAL A 209 -2.15 7.50 -20.07
N ALA A 210 -0.92 7.63 -20.58
CA ALA A 210 0.23 7.98 -19.76
C ALA A 210 0.06 9.32 -19.01
N SER A 211 -0.58 10.32 -19.64
CA SER A 211 -0.91 11.60 -19.01
C SER A 211 -1.88 11.44 -17.83
N ILE A 212 -2.96 10.67 -18.02
CA ILE A 212 -3.92 10.34 -16.94
C ILE A 212 -3.19 9.64 -15.80
N LEU A 213 -2.42 8.59 -16.10
CA LEU A 213 -1.74 7.78 -15.09
C LEU A 213 -0.69 8.60 -14.32
N ASN A 214 -0.06 9.58 -14.97
CA ASN A 214 0.89 10.49 -14.33
C ASN A 214 0.24 11.52 -13.41
N ARG A 215 -1.03 11.88 -13.64
CA ARG A 215 -1.77 12.86 -12.83
C ARG A 215 -2.13 12.33 -11.44
N TYR A 216 -2.24 11.02 -11.26
CA TYR A 216 -2.67 10.43 -9.99
C TYR A 216 -1.55 9.57 -9.38
N PRO A 217 -0.85 10.05 -8.34
CA PRO A 217 0.24 9.31 -7.69
C PRO A 217 -0.14 7.91 -7.20
N VAL A 218 -1.39 7.72 -6.75
CA VAL A 218 -1.92 6.42 -6.29
C VAL A 218 -1.88 5.35 -7.38
N ILE A 219 -1.98 5.76 -8.65
CA ILE A 219 -1.91 4.87 -9.80
C ILE A 219 -0.51 4.30 -9.97
N LYS A 220 0.52 5.11 -9.73
CA LYS A 220 1.90 4.65 -9.84
C LYS A 220 2.17 3.52 -8.85
N ASP A 221 1.59 3.60 -7.65
CA ASP A 221 1.64 2.54 -6.65
C ASP A 221 0.87 1.29 -7.10
N LEU A 222 -0.36 1.45 -7.59
CA LEU A 222 -1.17 0.34 -8.10
C LEU A 222 -0.51 -0.37 -9.30
N LEU A 223 0.01 0.39 -10.26
CA LEU A 223 0.76 -0.13 -11.40
C LEU A 223 2.02 -0.87 -10.94
N SER A 224 2.75 -0.33 -9.95
CA SER A 224 3.87 -1.04 -9.35
C SER A 224 3.45 -2.38 -8.75
N LYS A 225 2.33 -2.44 -8.04
CA LYS A 225 1.80 -3.70 -7.47
C LYS A 225 1.39 -4.70 -8.54
N LEU A 226 0.78 -4.25 -9.64
CA LEU A 226 0.38 -5.12 -10.75
C LEU A 226 1.58 -5.65 -11.53
N VAL A 227 2.54 -4.78 -11.86
CA VAL A 227 3.84 -5.14 -12.44
C VAL A 227 4.52 -6.19 -11.57
N PHE A 228 4.58 -5.91 -10.26
CA PHE A 228 5.19 -6.79 -9.28
C PHE A 228 4.54 -8.17 -9.29
N GLY A 229 3.20 -8.22 -9.27
CA GLY A 229 2.47 -9.48 -9.31
C GLY A 229 2.73 -10.29 -10.57
N ASN A 230 2.83 -9.65 -11.73
CA ASN A 230 3.12 -10.35 -12.96
C ASN A 230 4.59 -10.77 -13.11
N ILE A 231 5.54 -10.01 -12.57
CA ILE A 231 6.94 -10.45 -12.46
C ILE A 231 7.03 -11.70 -11.56
N ILE A 232 6.30 -11.71 -10.45
CA ILE A 232 6.19 -12.89 -9.57
C ILE A 232 5.61 -14.08 -10.32
N ARG A 233 4.51 -13.91 -11.05
CA ARG A 233 3.93 -14.99 -11.87
C ARG A 233 4.90 -15.50 -12.92
N ALA A 234 5.65 -14.61 -13.58
CA ALA A 234 6.65 -15.00 -14.55
C ALA A 234 7.77 -15.83 -13.89
N LYS A 235 8.35 -15.36 -12.78
CA LYS A 235 9.39 -16.12 -12.04
C LYS A 235 8.84 -17.42 -11.45
N ALA A 236 7.61 -17.44 -10.96
CA ALA A 236 6.93 -18.65 -10.50
C ALA A 236 6.79 -19.67 -11.64
N SER A 237 6.38 -19.22 -12.83
CA SER A 237 6.32 -20.06 -14.02
C SER A 237 7.70 -20.59 -14.43
N GLU A 238 8.75 -19.77 -14.37
CA GLU A 238 10.14 -20.20 -14.61
C GLU A 238 10.56 -21.32 -13.64
N LEU A 239 10.10 -21.25 -12.39
CA LEU A 239 10.39 -22.22 -11.32
C LEU A 239 9.38 -23.39 -11.25
N ASN A 240 8.40 -23.47 -12.16
CA ASN A 240 7.30 -24.44 -12.12
C ASN A 240 6.50 -24.46 -10.81
N ILE A 241 6.28 -23.27 -10.23
CA ILE A 241 5.51 -23.06 -9.00
C ILE A 241 4.08 -22.67 -9.36
N SER A 242 3.10 -23.32 -8.72
CA SER A 242 1.67 -23.00 -8.85
C SER A 242 1.01 -22.79 -7.48
N VAL A 243 -0.22 -22.28 -7.47
CA VAL A 243 -1.07 -22.16 -6.28
C VAL A 243 -2.25 -23.11 -6.43
N SER A 244 -2.56 -23.90 -5.40
CA SER A 244 -3.75 -24.76 -5.38
C SER A 244 -4.97 -24.04 -4.79
N ASP A 245 -6.16 -24.54 -5.11
CA ASP A 245 -7.42 -24.01 -4.55
C ASP A 245 -7.44 -24.11 -3.01
N GLU A 246 -6.85 -25.15 -2.43
CA GLU A 246 -6.72 -25.29 -0.97
C GLU A 246 -5.88 -24.17 -0.36
N GLU A 247 -4.82 -23.74 -1.04
CA GLU A 247 -3.96 -22.65 -0.58
C GLU A 247 -4.68 -21.31 -0.66
N LEU A 248 -5.41 -21.05 -1.75
CA LEU A 248 -6.25 -19.86 -1.89
C LEU A 248 -7.34 -19.82 -0.81
N ASN A 249 -8.04 -20.93 -0.59
CA ASN A 249 -9.07 -21.04 0.44
C ASN A 249 -8.50 -20.83 1.85
N SER A 250 -7.34 -21.45 2.14
CA SER A 250 -6.64 -21.26 3.42
C SER A 250 -6.22 -19.80 3.62
N TYR A 251 -5.69 -19.15 2.57
CA TYR A 251 -5.36 -17.73 2.62
C TYR A 251 -6.59 -16.86 2.87
N ALA A 252 -7.68 -17.09 2.13
CA ALA A 252 -8.94 -16.37 2.29
C ALA A 252 -9.56 -16.54 3.68
N GLU A 253 -9.52 -17.74 4.24
CA GLU A 253 -9.96 -18.01 5.61
C GLU A 253 -9.12 -17.26 6.65
N ASN A 254 -7.79 -17.32 6.52
CA ASN A 254 -6.90 -16.62 7.44
C ASN A 254 -7.09 -15.10 7.35
N PHE A 255 -7.21 -14.56 6.14
CA PHE A 255 -7.52 -13.15 5.91
C PHE A 255 -8.84 -12.73 6.56
N ARG A 256 -9.92 -13.50 6.32
CA ARG A 256 -11.23 -13.24 6.93
C ARG A 256 -11.18 -13.30 8.44
N ARG A 257 -10.50 -14.28 9.02
CA ARG A 257 -10.34 -14.41 10.48
C ARG A 257 -9.58 -13.22 11.07
N ALA A 258 -8.50 -12.77 10.42
CA ALA A 258 -7.71 -11.63 10.87
C ALA A 258 -8.52 -10.33 10.92
N LEU A 259 -9.46 -10.16 9.98
CA LEU A 259 -10.37 -9.01 9.93
C LEU A 259 -11.69 -9.19 10.70
N GLY A 260 -11.89 -10.32 11.39
CA GLY A 260 -13.16 -10.62 12.05
C GLY A 260 -14.35 -10.84 11.10
N LEU A 261 -14.09 -11.11 9.82
CA LEU A 261 -15.08 -11.33 8.76
C LEU A 261 -15.54 -12.78 8.73
N HIS A 262 -16.16 -13.24 9.82
CA HIS A 262 -16.54 -14.65 10.01
C HIS A 262 -17.59 -15.18 9.01
N LYS A 263 -18.36 -14.28 8.38
CA LYS A 263 -19.39 -14.62 7.38
C LYS A 263 -18.94 -14.17 5.98
N THR A 264 -19.25 -14.98 4.98
CA THR A 264 -19.00 -14.64 3.56
C THR A 264 -19.66 -13.32 3.16
N GLU A 265 -20.84 -13.03 3.70
CA GLU A 265 -21.53 -11.75 3.47
C GLU A 265 -20.72 -10.55 3.95
N HIS A 266 -20.11 -10.61 5.14
CA HIS A 266 -19.28 -9.53 5.65
C HIS A 266 -18.01 -9.35 4.80
N PHE A 267 -17.45 -10.45 4.30
CA PHE A 267 -16.31 -10.42 3.39
C PHE A 267 -16.66 -9.77 2.05
N ASN A 268 -17.81 -10.10 1.47
CA ASN A 268 -18.29 -9.48 0.23
C ASN A 268 -18.61 -7.98 0.43
N ILE A 269 -19.18 -7.60 1.57
CA ILE A 269 -19.38 -6.18 1.92
C ILE A 269 -18.04 -5.45 2.00
N TRP A 270 -17.03 -6.06 2.64
CA TRP A 270 -15.69 -5.48 2.73
C TRP A 270 -15.04 -5.33 1.35
N LEU A 271 -15.12 -6.35 0.49
CA LEU A 271 -14.61 -6.29 -0.88
C LEU A 271 -15.28 -5.17 -1.67
N ASN A 272 -16.62 -5.11 -1.65
CA ASN A 272 -17.37 -4.07 -2.34
C ASN A 272 -17.03 -2.67 -1.82
N ALA A 273 -16.90 -2.49 -0.50
CA ALA A 273 -16.49 -1.23 0.11
C ALA A 273 -15.06 -0.81 -0.29
N ALA A 274 -14.18 -1.78 -0.56
CA ALA A 274 -12.84 -1.56 -1.09
C ALA A 274 -12.81 -1.40 -2.63
N GLY A 275 -13.95 -1.52 -3.31
CA GLY A 275 -14.05 -1.49 -4.77
C GLY A 275 -13.45 -2.74 -5.46
N LEU A 276 -13.44 -3.88 -4.77
CA LEU A 276 -12.90 -5.16 -5.24
C LEU A 276 -14.01 -6.20 -5.42
N ASN A 277 -13.84 -7.13 -6.36
CA ASN A 277 -14.63 -8.37 -6.44
C ASN A 277 -13.84 -9.58 -5.90
N ILE A 278 -14.42 -10.78 -5.98
CA ILE A 278 -13.77 -12.00 -5.49
C ILE A 278 -12.57 -12.39 -6.36
N GLU A 279 -12.66 -12.19 -7.67
CA GLU A 279 -11.57 -12.47 -8.62
C GLU A 279 -10.37 -11.55 -8.35
N ASP A 280 -10.59 -10.27 -8.05
CA ASP A 280 -9.55 -9.33 -7.67
C ASP A 280 -8.83 -9.79 -6.40
N PHE A 281 -9.60 -10.27 -5.41
CA PHE A 281 -9.04 -10.83 -4.19
C PHE A 281 -8.23 -12.11 -4.46
N GLU A 282 -8.73 -13.01 -5.30
CA GLU A 282 -8.02 -14.23 -5.68
C GLU A 282 -6.70 -13.92 -6.39
N ILE A 283 -6.67 -12.94 -7.29
CA ILE A 283 -5.44 -12.45 -7.94
C ILE A 283 -4.44 -11.94 -6.90
N MET A 284 -4.91 -11.19 -5.89
CA MET A 284 -4.07 -10.69 -4.80
C MET A 284 -3.54 -11.83 -3.93
N ALA A 285 -4.40 -12.78 -3.55
CA ALA A 285 -4.05 -13.94 -2.74
C ALA A 285 -3.06 -14.86 -3.46
N GLU A 286 -3.32 -15.17 -4.73
CA GLU A 286 -2.44 -15.94 -5.61
C GLU A 286 -1.07 -15.28 -5.69
N THR A 287 -1.03 -13.97 -5.97
CA THR A 287 0.23 -13.22 -6.05
C THR A 287 1.02 -13.29 -4.74
N ALA A 288 0.35 -13.14 -3.59
CA ALA A 288 0.99 -13.22 -2.28
C ALA A 288 1.55 -14.63 -1.99
N ILE A 289 0.80 -15.68 -2.34
CA ILE A 289 1.23 -17.08 -2.17
C ILE A 289 2.41 -17.38 -3.10
N LEU A 290 2.33 -17.00 -4.38
CA LEU A 290 3.41 -17.16 -5.35
C LEU A 290 4.67 -16.43 -4.90
N ALA A 291 4.55 -15.18 -4.44
CA ALA A 291 5.70 -14.41 -3.94
C ALA A 291 6.44 -15.18 -2.84
N LYS A 292 5.68 -15.71 -1.87
CA LYS A 292 6.23 -16.52 -0.77
C LYS A 292 6.90 -17.78 -1.29
N LYS A 293 6.26 -18.52 -2.21
CA LYS A 293 6.83 -19.76 -2.77
C LYS A 293 8.07 -19.49 -3.61
N VAL A 294 8.09 -18.42 -4.41
CA VAL A 294 9.24 -18.00 -5.22
C VAL A 294 10.44 -17.70 -4.31
N ILE A 295 10.24 -17.00 -3.19
CA ILE A 295 11.30 -16.78 -2.20
C ILE A 295 11.81 -18.10 -1.63
N GLN A 296 10.89 -19.01 -1.28
CA GLN A 296 11.24 -20.29 -0.67
C GLN A 296 11.99 -21.24 -1.61
N ASN A 297 11.75 -21.15 -2.92
CA ASN A 297 12.29 -22.10 -3.92
C ASN A 297 13.41 -21.52 -4.79
N SER A 298 13.73 -20.24 -4.66
CA SER A 298 14.82 -19.64 -5.41
C SER A 298 16.07 -19.61 -4.55
N ASP A 299 17.09 -20.40 -4.90
CA ASP A 299 18.40 -20.37 -4.24
C ASP A 299 19.05 -18.96 -4.33
N GLU A 300 18.70 -18.20 -5.38
CA GLU A 300 19.06 -16.78 -5.60
C GLU A 300 18.27 -15.81 -4.70
N LEU A 301 17.15 -16.21 -4.09
CA LEU A 301 16.36 -15.38 -3.16
C LEU A 301 16.40 -15.90 -1.72
N GLN A 302 16.82 -17.15 -1.53
CA GLN A 302 17.40 -17.67 -0.30
C GLN A 302 18.79 -17.06 -0.04
N TYR A 303 19.05 -15.84 -0.55
CA TYR A 303 20.36 -15.21 -0.56
C TYR A 303 20.99 -15.36 0.82
N LYS A 304 22.16 -15.98 0.83
CA LYS A 304 23.05 -16.13 2.00
C LYS A 304 23.63 -14.80 2.50
N GLY A 305 23.22 -13.68 1.90
CA GLY A 305 23.34 -12.37 2.52
C GLY A 305 22.39 -12.29 3.70
N ASP A 306 22.83 -11.67 4.78
CA ASP A 306 22.08 -11.56 6.01
C ASP A 306 20.81 -10.72 5.74
N ILE A 307 19.69 -11.37 5.41
CA ILE A 307 18.36 -10.78 5.18
C ILE A 307 18.03 -9.75 6.24
N GLU A 308 18.46 -10.01 7.48
CA GLU A 308 18.29 -9.09 8.58
C GLU A 308 18.97 -7.76 8.30
N LYS A 309 20.19 -7.74 7.74
CA LYS A 309 20.87 -6.52 7.28
C LYS A 309 20.07 -5.80 6.21
N SER A 310 19.56 -6.52 5.22
CA SER A 310 18.78 -5.89 4.15
C SER A 310 17.46 -5.31 4.68
N VAL A 311 16.84 -5.97 5.68
CA VAL A 311 15.71 -5.40 6.44
C VAL A 311 16.15 -4.15 7.21
N LYS A 312 17.27 -4.19 7.94
CA LYS A 312 17.83 -3.05 8.68
C LYS A 312 18.15 -1.85 7.79
N CYS A 313 18.56 -2.07 6.54
CA CYS A 313 18.80 -1.02 5.56
C CYS A 313 17.51 -0.49 4.90
N SER A 314 16.38 -1.18 5.04
CA SER A 314 15.11 -0.81 4.40
C SER A 314 14.39 0.34 5.12
N SER A 315 13.51 1.04 4.42
CA SER A 315 12.63 2.05 5.02
C SER A 315 11.70 1.46 6.09
N PHE A 316 11.29 0.19 5.95
CA PHE A 316 10.46 -0.49 6.95
C PHE A 316 11.12 -0.52 8.32
N PHE A 317 12.45 -0.66 8.39
CA PHE A 317 13.17 -0.64 9.66
C PHE A 317 13.20 0.77 10.25
N SER A 318 13.45 1.80 9.43
CA SER A 318 13.41 3.20 9.89
C SER A 318 12.02 3.57 10.43
N ASP A 319 10.96 3.16 9.74
CA ASP A 319 9.57 3.40 10.16
C ASP A 319 9.26 2.64 11.47
N ALA A 320 9.69 1.38 11.57
CA ALA A 320 9.55 0.57 12.77
C ALA A 320 10.34 1.16 13.96
N LEU A 321 11.53 1.71 13.72
CA LEU A 321 12.34 2.37 14.75
C LEU A 321 11.62 3.62 15.28
N LEU A 322 11.06 4.46 14.41
CA LEU A 322 10.26 5.61 14.82
C LEU A 322 9.03 5.20 15.63
N GLU A 323 8.35 4.12 15.22
CA GLU A 323 7.22 3.58 15.94
C GLU A 323 7.63 3.06 17.33
N VAL A 324 8.73 2.30 17.45
CA VAL A 324 9.23 1.82 18.74
C VAL A 324 9.61 2.98 19.66
N ILE A 325 10.26 4.03 19.14
CA ILE A 325 10.58 5.25 19.91
C ILE A 325 9.30 5.91 20.42
N SER A 326 8.30 6.10 19.55
CA SER A 326 7.01 6.69 19.89
C SER A 326 6.31 5.88 20.98
N GLN A 327 6.25 4.56 20.82
CA GLN A 327 5.64 3.65 21.77
C GLN A 327 6.33 3.68 23.13
N GLU A 328 7.66 3.69 23.17
CA GLU A 328 8.41 3.75 24.42
C GLU A 328 8.28 5.11 25.11
N LEU A 329 8.20 6.22 24.35
CA LEU A 329 7.91 7.54 24.91
C LEU A 329 6.55 7.56 25.63
N ILE A 330 5.51 7.04 25.00
CA ILE A 330 4.16 6.98 25.56
C ILE A 330 4.13 6.05 26.77
N ALA A 331 4.71 4.85 26.67
CA ALA A 331 4.73 3.89 27.77
C ALA A 331 5.54 4.40 28.98
N SER A 332 6.67 5.05 28.75
CA SER A 332 7.47 5.68 29.81
C SER A 332 6.70 6.79 30.51
N GLU A 333 5.94 7.60 29.77
CA GLU A 333 5.05 8.63 30.33
C GLU A 333 3.90 8.02 31.15
N ALA A 334 3.28 6.95 30.66
CA ALA A 334 2.27 6.21 31.40
C ALA A 334 2.81 5.69 32.75
N ARG A 335 4.01 5.10 32.73
CA ARG A 335 4.70 4.61 33.95
C ARG A 335 5.01 5.75 34.92
N GLN A 336 5.49 6.90 34.43
CA GLN A 336 5.75 8.08 35.28
C GLN A 336 4.47 8.64 35.93
N LYS A 337 3.33 8.51 35.24
CA LYS A 337 2.00 8.84 35.80
C LYS A 337 1.44 7.77 36.74
N GLY A 338 2.22 6.73 37.05
CA GLY A 338 1.81 5.66 37.95
C GLY A 338 0.77 4.71 37.37
N MET A 339 0.57 4.71 36.04
CA MET A 339 -0.29 3.73 35.39
C MET A 339 0.32 2.34 35.55
N LYS A 340 -0.50 1.39 35.97
CA LYS A 340 -0.12 -0.02 36.13
C LYS A 340 -0.98 -0.88 35.22
N VAL A 341 -0.41 -1.98 34.72
CA VAL A 341 -1.14 -3.02 34.00
C VAL A 341 -1.20 -4.25 34.90
N SER A 342 -2.40 -4.81 35.06
CA SER A 342 -2.60 -6.06 35.79
C SER A 342 -2.39 -7.27 34.89
N ASP A 343 -2.05 -8.42 35.48
CA ASP A 343 -1.87 -9.68 34.75
C ASP A 343 -3.12 -10.08 33.96
N ALA A 344 -4.32 -9.79 34.50
CA ALA A 344 -5.58 -10.05 33.81
C ALA A 344 -5.72 -9.21 32.52
N GLU A 345 -5.33 -7.93 32.57
CA GLU A 345 -5.35 -7.06 31.38
C GLU A 345 -4.28 -7.47 30.36
N LEU A 346 -3.09 -7.89 30.82
CA LEU A 346 -2.05 -8.43 29.93
C LEU A 346 -2.54 -9.69 29.24
N GLN A 347 -3.16 -10.62 29.97
CA GLN A 347 -3.69 -11.85 29.41
C GLN A 347 -4.81 -11.57 28.39
N GLU A 348 -5.75 -10.68 28.71
CA GLU A 348 -6.83 -10.30 27.80
C GLU A 348 -6.30 -9.68 26.50
N LEU A 349 -5.35 -8.75 26.60
CA LEU A 349 -4.74 -8.10 25.45
C LEU A 349 -3.88 -9.08 24.63
N SER A 350 -3.09 -9.92 25.30
CA SER A 350 -2.30 -11.00 24.67
C SER A 350 -3.22 -11.92 23.87
N ASP A 351 -4.34 -12.36 24.44
CA ASP A 351 -5.33 -13.18 23.75
C ASP A 351 -5.97 -12.46 22.56
N ALA A 352 -6.28 -11.17 22.70
CA ALA A 352 -6.83 -10.37 21.62
C ALA A 352 -5.84 -10.24 20.45
N LEU A 353 -4.58 -9.88 20.74
CA LEU A 353 -3.54 -9.74 19.72
C LEU A 353 -3.21 -11.08 19.06
N ARG A 354 -3.14 -12.18 19.83
CA ARG A 354 -2.98 -13.53 19.26
C ARG A 354 -4.14 -13.89 18.33
N ARG A 355 -5.39 -13.56 18.68
CA ARG A 355 -6.56 -13.80 17.81
C ARG A 355 -6.48 -13.01 16.51
N VAL A 356 -6.12 -11.73 16.56
CA VAL A 356 -5.98 -10.87 15.36
C VAL A 356 -4.89 -11.41 14.41
N ASN A 357 -3.81 -11.95 14.96
CA ASN A 357 -2.71 -12.54 14.18
C ASN A 357 -2.94 -14.02 13.81
N GLY A 358 -4.12 -14.59 14.10
CA GLY A 358 -4.44 -15.99 13.77
C GLY A 358 -3.78 -17.04 14.67
N TYR A 359 -3.17 -16.64 15.77
CA TYR A 359 -2.52 -17.53 16.76
C TYR A 359 -3.51 -18.07 17.79
N HIS A 360 -4.59 -18.70 17.34
CA HIS A 360 -5.68 -19.16 18.21
C HIS A 360 -5.29 -20.26 19.20
N LYS A 361 -4.20 -20.98 18.95
CA LYS A 361 -3.67 -22.04 19.82
C LYS A 361 -2.32 -21.62 20.38
N ALA A 362 -2.08 -21.89 21.67
CA ALA A 362 -0.79 -21.62 22.31
C ALA A 362 0.37 -22.24 21.53
N SER A 363 0.23 -23.50 21.09
CA SER A 363 1.26 -24.20 20.31
C SER A 363 1.54 -23.59 18.92
N VAL A 364 0.59 -22.85 18.34
CA VAL A 364 0.83 -22.11 17.08
C VAL A 364 1.61 -20.83 17.38
N PHE A 365 1.29 -20.16 18.49
CA PHE A 365 1.99 -18.96 18.93
C PHE A 365 3.44 -19.28 19.35
N GLU A 366 3.66 -20.33 20.12
CA GLU A 366 4.99 -20.81 20.53
C GLU A 366 5.87 -21.12 19.32
N LYS A 367 5.33 -21.86 18.34
CA LYS A 367 6.04 -22.12 17.07
C LYS A 367 6.35 -20.85 16.29
N HIS A 368 5.49 -19.84 16.36
CA HIS A 368 5.73 -18.55 15.72
C HIS A 368 6.89 -17.81 16.40
N LEU A 369 6.90 -17.75 17.73
CA LEU A 369 8.01 -17.17 18.49
C LEU A 369 9.33 -17.92 18.22
N GLU A 370 9.30 -19.25 18.28
CA GLU A 370 10.45 -20.11 17.98
C GLU A 370 10.97 -19.88 16.55
N PHE A 371 10.07 -19.81 15.56
CA PHE A 371 10.44 -19.54 14.17
C PHE A 371 11.21 -18.22 14.00
N TYR A 372 10.88 -17.20 14.78
CA TYR A 372 11.55 -15.90 14.74
C TYR A 372 12.70 -15.75 15.74
N GLY A 373 12.98 -16.80 16.53
CA GLY A 373 13.96 -16.78 17.62
C GLY A 373 13.60 -15.78 18.72
N LEU A 374 12.31 -15.55 18.93
CA LEU A 374 11.81 -14.61 19.94
C LEU A 374 11.59 -15.31 21.28
N PRO A 375 12.16 -14.80 22.38
CA PRO A 375 11.81 -15.26 23.71
C PRO A 375 10.39 -14.78 24.09
N ALA A 376 9.71 -15.49 24.99
CA ALA A 376 8.34 -15.16 25.41
C ALA A 376 8.28 -13.79 26.08
N GLU A 377 9.35 -13.41 26.78
CA GLU A 377 9.51 -12.14 27.45
C GLU A 377 9.38 -10.96 26.48
N CYS A 378 9.87 -11.08 25.24
CA CYS A 378 9.69 -10.03 24.22
C CYS A 378 8.22 -9.80 23.88
N TRP A 379 7.40 -10.85 23.89
CA TRP A 379 5.96 -10.72 23.69
C TRP A 379 5.29 -10.06 24.90
N GLU A 380 5.63 -10.49 26.11
CA GLU A 380 5.09 -9.91 27.34
C GLU A 380 5.39 -8.41 27.43
N GLU A 381 6.64 -8.00 27.16
CA GLU A 381 7.04 -6.60 27.10
C GLU A 381 6.26 -5.81 26.03
N TYR A 382 6.05 -6.41 24.85
CA TYR A 382 5.25 -5.80 23.80
C TYR A 382 3.79 -5.60 24.24
N VAL A 383 3.16 -6.62 24.84
CA VAL A 383 1.78 -6.55 25.34
C VAL A 383 1.64 -5.53 26.47
N GLU A 384 2.58 -5.48 27.40
CA GLU A 384 2.60 -4.47 28.46
C GLU A 384 2.67 -3.07 27.88
N ARG A 385 3.58 -2.85 26.91
CA ARG A 385 3.74 -1.57 26.23
C ARG A 385 2.43 -1.15 25.53
N GLN A 386 1.80 -2.05 24.78
CA GLN A 386 0.52 -1.78 24.12
C GLN A 386 -0.60 -1.46 25.11
N SER A 387 -0.64 -2.13 26.27
CA SER A 387 -1.62 -1.86 27.32
C SER A 387 -1.42 -0.49 27.97
N LEU A 388 -0.16 -0.11 28.26
CA LEU A 388 0.18 1.22 28.76
C LEU A 388 -0.18 2.32 27.76
N ILE A 389 0.09 2.11 26.47
CA ILE A 389 -0.28 3.03 25.40
C ILE A 389 -1.81 3.19 25.34
N LYS A 390 -2.57 2.09 25.41
CA LYS A 390 -4.03 2.12 25.44
C LYS A 390 -4.55 2.95 26.60
N LYS A 391 -4.07 2.69 27.82
CA LYS A 391 -4.45 3.45 29.03
C LYS A 391 -4.09 4.93 28.93
N MET A 392 -2.92 5.24 28.39
CA MET A 392 -2.49 6.61 28.19
C MET A 392 -3.38 7.33 27.16
N LYS A 393 -3.72 6.66 26.05
CA LYS A 393 -4.68 7.19 25.07
C LYS A 393 -6.03 7.46 25.73
N GLU A 394 -6.59 6.50 26.46
CA GLU A 394 -7.86 6.66 27.18
C GLU A 394 -7.83 7.83 28.17
N ALA A 395 -6.74 8.01 28.92
CA ALA A 395 -6.57 9.11 29.86
C ALA A 395 -6.34 10.49 29.21
N GLN A 396 -5.86 10.53 27.97
CA GLN A 396 -5.65 11.78 27.21
C GLN A 396 -6.83 12.14 26.31
N THR A 397 -7.64 11.16 25.92
CA THR A 397 -8.77 11.37 24.98
C THR A 397 -10.05 11.69 25.74
N THR A 398 -10.01 12.69 26.63
CA THR A 398 -11.24 13.27 27.18
C THR A 398 -11.83 14.26 26.17
N ASP A 399 -13.15 14.40 26.13
CA ASP A 399 -13.81 15.31 25.20
C ASP A 399 -13.24 16.73 25.29
N GLU A 400 -12.95 17.20 26.51
CA GLU A 400 -12.34 18.52 26.74
C GLU A 400 -10.93 18.63 26.15
N ARG A 401 -10.09 17.59 26.30
CA ARG A 401 -8.73 17.58 25.73
C ARG A 401 -8.72 17.45 24.23
N VAL A 402 -9.65 16.70 23.65
CA VAL A 402 -9.81 16.63 22.20
C VAL A 402 -10.20 18.01 21.67
N LEU A 403 -11.16 18.68 22.33
CA LEU A 403 -11.56 20.04 21.95
C LEU A 403 -10.42 21.05 22.11
N GLU A 404 -9.65 20.97 23.19
CA GLU A 404 -8.46 21.81 23.43
C GLU A 404 -7.37 21.55 22.36
N TYR A 405 -7.06 20.29 22.06
CA TYR A 405 -6.13 19.95 20.99
C TYR A 405 -6.58 20.47 19.62
N LEU A 406 -7.86 20.29 19.27
CA LEU A 406 -8.42 20.80 18.01
C LEU A 406 -8.38 22.33 17.95
N HIS A 407 -8.55 23.00 19.09
CA HIS A 407 -8.44 24.44 19.22
C HIS A 407 -6.99 24.93 19.05
N ASP A 408 -6.05 24.32 19.77
CA ASP A 408 -4.64 24.73 19.79
C ASP A 408 -3.91 24.39 18.49
N ASN A 409 -4.35 23.34 17.81
CA ASN A 409 -3.85 22.94 16.50
C ASN A 409 -4.75 23.44 15.37
N LYS A 410 -5.65 24.39 15.65
CA LYS A 410 -6.59 24.91 14.67
C LYS A 410 -5.89 25.43 13.42
N GLU A 411 -4.78 26.13 13.53
CA GLU A 411 -4.03 26.61 12.35
C GLU A 411 -3.42 25.49 11.51
N ALA A 412 -2.89 24.43 12.15
CA ALA A 412 -2.37 23.26 11.46
C ALA A 412 -3.50 22.46 10.81
N LEU A 413 -4.62 22.27 11.52
CA LEU A 413 -5.83 21.63 11.01
C LEU A 413 -6.46 22.43 9.88
N ASP A 414 -6.53 23.75 10.00
CA ASP A 414 -7.03 24.65 8.97
C ASP A 414 -6.06 24.71 7.79
N SER A 415 -4.74 24.54 8.01
CA SER A 415 -3.75 24.36 6.94
C SER A 415 -3.90 23.02 6.22
N MET A 416 -4.07 21.92 6.95
CA MET A 416 -4.36 20.60 6.39
C MET A 416 -5.70 20.59 5.66
N LYS A 417 -6.73 21.25 6.22
CA LYS A 417 -8.02 21.46 5.55
C LYS A 417 -7.87 22.36 4.34
N ALA A 418 -7.07 23.41 4.39
CA ALA A 418 -6.82 24.31 3.27
C ALA A 418 -5.95 23.66 2.19
N GLU A 419 -5.11 22.69 2.54
CA GLU A 419 -4.35 21.85 1.63
C GLU A 419 -5.25 20.79 1.01
N ALA A 420 -6.03 20.05 1.80
CA ALA A 420 -7.07 19.16 1.30
C ALA A 420 -8.12 19.90 0.45
N PHE A 421 -8.47 21.13 0.84
CA PHE A 421 -9.35 22.02 0.09
C PHE A 421 -8.65 22.62 -1.12
N ARG A 422 -7.35 22.90 -1.10
CA ARG A 422 -6.59 23.28 -2.30
C ARG A 422 -6.51 22.11 -3.26
N ASP A 423 -6.25 20.91 -2.79
CA ASP A 423 -6.30 19.69 -3.59
C ASP A 423 -7.71 19.49 -4.17
N TYR A 424 -8.75 19.72 -3.37
CA TYR A 424 -10.14 19.66 -3.81
C TYR A 424 -10.51 20.79 -4.79
N ALA A 425 -10.04 22.02 -4.56
CA ALA A 425 -10.28 23.19 -5.40
C ALA A 425 -9.43 23.16 -6.66
N TYR A 426 -8.26 22.54 -6.64
CA TYR A 426 -7.45 22.21 -7.81
C TYR A 426 -8.14 21.13 -8.65
N LYS A 427 -8.75 20.12 -8.00
CA LYS A 427 -9.65 19.14 -8.65
C LYS A 427 -10.92 19.80 -9.23
N LEU A 428 -11.41 20.89 -8.63
CA LEU A 428 -12.56 21.66 -9.15
C LEU A 428 -12.16 22.69 -10.21
N SER A 429 -10.98 23.30 -10.13
CA SER A 429 -10.51 24.29 -11.10
C SER A 429 -9.96 23.64 -12.36
N SER A 430 -9.47 22.40 -12.28
CA SER A 430 -9.32 21.54 -13.46
C SER A 430 -10.66 21.19 -14.13
N LYS A 431 -11.78 21.28 -13.38
CA LYS A 431 -13.15 21.15 -13.90
C LYS A 431 -13.68 22.49 -14.46
N SER A 432 -13.36 23.63 -13.84
CA SER A 432 -13.89 24.95 -14.21
C SER A 432 -13.05 25.73 -15.23
N GLN A 433 -11.82 25.30 -15.55
CA GLN A 433 -11.05 25.87 -16.68
C GLN A 433 -11.64 25.49 -18.05
N LEU A 434 -12.58 24.54 -18.11
CA LEU A 434 -13.35 24.23 -19.31
C LEU A 434 -14.65 25.06 -19.47
N GLU A 435 -15.06 25.81 -18.44
CA GLU A 435 -16.30 26.62 -18.49
C GLU A 435 -16.05 28.13 -18.65
N TRP A 436 -14.80 28.60 -18.60
CA TRP A 436 -14.44 30.01 -18.79
C TRP A 436 -13.92 30.37 -20.20
N PHE A 437 -13.93 29.41 -21.13
CA PHE A 437 -13.60 29.63 -22.55
C PHE A 437 -14.74 29.30 -23.54
N ASN A 438 -16.00 29.36 -23.09
CA ASN A 438 -17.17 29.46 -23.97
C ASN A 438 -17.95 30.74 -23.69
#